data_AF-A0A8T5BBB0-F1
#
_entry.id   AF-A0A8T5BBB0-F1
#
_cell.length_a   1.000
_cell.length_b   1.000
_cell.length_c   1.000
_cell.angle_alpha   90.00
_cell.angle_beta   90.00
_cell.angle_gamma   90.00
#
_symmetry.space_group_name_H-M   'P 1'
#
loop_
_entity.id
_entity.type
_entity.pdbx_description
1 polymer ?
#
loop_
_entity_poly.entity_id
_entity_poly.type
_entity_poly.pdbx_seq_one_letter_code
_entity_poly.pdbx_strand_id
1 'polypeptide(L)'
;MDQGATDILWLILPLLCCAMMMAQPRGGAAPQRESVTETWYTVQNIEETFKAIENVTSEWRREAEERMREGGGSFSSRFRRAFGGGKVEARFVVREAVPPRLFRMDDSSGPIYFELTEVEGGGTVVKATYDSSLKSRIAKFKASQPLRIPAPPISDRCPSCGKPVLKEFNLCPYCGEKLIRE
;
A
#
# COMPACT_ATOMS: atom_id res chain seq x y z
N MET A 1 -26.03 45.33 43.69
CA MET A 1 -26.75 44.92 42.46
C MET A 1 -25.85 43.91 41.76
N ASP A 2 -25.83 42.65 42.19
CA ASP A 2 -24.95 41.61 41.61
C ASP A 2 -25.69 40.26 41.46
N GLN A 3 -27.02 40.27 41.33
CA GLN A 3 -27.83 39.06 41.16
C GLN A 3 -27.86 38.54 39.71
N GLY A 4 -27.59 39.39 38.71
CA GLY A 4 -27.63 38.98 37.31
C GLY A 4 -26.42 38.16 36.84
N ALA A 5 -25.25 38.36 37.45
CA ALA A 5 -24.03 37.67 37.02
C ALA A 5 -24.00 36.20 37.47
N THR A 6 -24.56 35.89 38.63
CA THR A 6 -24.65 34.53 39.18
C THR A 6 -25.66 33.65 38.44
N ASP A 7 -26.78 34.23 37.96
CA ASP A 7 -27.79 33.49 37.20
C ASP A 7 -27.31 33.10 35.80
N ILE A 8 -26.56 33.98 35.14
CA ILE A 8 -25.95 33.69 33.84
C ILE A 8 -24.90 32.57 33.98
N LEU A 9 -24.12 32.58 35.07
CA LEU A 9 -23.13 31.53 35.35
C LEU A 9 -23.80 30.16 35.57
N TRP A 10 -24.95 30.12 36.25
CA TRP A 10 -25.74 28.90 36.47
C TRP A 10 -26.42 28.37 35.20
N LEU A 11 -26.74 29.24 34.23
CA LEU A 11 -27.31 28.84 32.93
C LEU A 11 -26.24 28.30 31.96
N ILE A 12 -25.01 28.81 32.05
CA ILE A 12 -23.91 28.40 31.16
C ILE A 12 -23.24 27.10 31.64
N LEU A 13 -23.23 26.83 32.95
CA LEU A 13 -22.63 25.63 33.53
C LEU A 13 -23.21 24.30 32.98
N PRO A 14 -24.53 24.09 32.88
CA PRO A 14 -25.09 22.88 32.27
C PRO A 14 -24.80 22.80 30.75
N LEU A 15 -24.74 23.93 30.04
CA LEU A 15 -24.34 23.96 28.62
C LEU A 15 -22.87 23.55 28.42
N LEU A 16 -21.98 23.99 29.31
CA LEU A 16 -20.57 23.57 29.35
C LEU A 16 -20.44 22.07 29.67
N CYS A 17 -21.21 21.54 30.61
CA CYS A 17 -21.22 20.12 30.91
C CYS A 17 -21.74 19.28 29.72
N CYS A 18 -22.76 19.75 29.02
CA CYS A 18 -23.26 19.11 27.79
C CYS A 18 -22.21 19.14 26.66
N ALA A 19 -21.49 20.26 26.51
CA ALA A 19 -20.40 20.36 25.54
C ALA A 19 -19.22 19.43 25.89
N MET A 20 -18.89 19.28 27.18
CA MET A 20 -17.86 18.35 27.66
C MET A 20 -18.24 16.88 27.43
N MET A 21 -19.51 16.51 27.62
CA MET A 21 -20.02 15.15 27.36
C MET A 21 -20.03 14.80 25.86
N MET A 22 -20.30 15.78 24.99
CA MET A 22 -20.22 15.62 23.53
C MET A 22 -18.77 15.64 23.00
N ALA A 23 -17.84 16.20 23.78
CA ALA A 23 -16.41 16.24 23.47
C ALA A 23 -15.63 15.01 23.99
N GLN A 24 -16.27 14.10 24.74
CA GLN A 24 -15.65 12.82 25.02
C GLN A 24 -15.52 12.05 23.70
N PRO A 25 -14.29 11.73 23.25
CA PRO A 25 -14.12 10.90 22.08
C PRO A 25 -14.78 9.57 22.40
N ARG A 26 -15.92 9.33 21.74
CA ARG A 26 -16.57 8.02 21.64
C ARG A 26 -15.43 7.02 21.49
N GLY A 27 -15.27 6.14 22.47
CA GLY A 27 -14.14 5.20 22.60
C GLY A 27 -14.11 4.18 21.47
N GLY A 28 -13.94 4.66 20.23
CA GLY A 28 -13.56 3.87 19.09
C GLY A 28 -12.16 3.40 19.41
N ALA A 29 -12.04 2.09 19.63
CA ALA A 29 -10.75 1.41 19.60
C ALA A 29 -9.94 2.00 18.44
N ALA A 30 -8.72 2.45 18.73
CA ALA A 30 -7.81 2.87 17.69
C ALA A 30 -7.80 1.78 16.60
N PRO A 31 -7.91 2.13 15.32
CA PRO A 31 -7.93 1.12 14.26
C PRO A 31 -6.72 0.21 14.46
N GLN A 32 -6.99 -1.09 14.62
CA GLN A 32 -5.92 -2.07 14.80
C GLN A 32 -5.02 -1.98 13.56
N ARG A 33 -3.78 -1.55 13.78
CA ARG A 33 -2.75 -1.44 12.74
C ARG A 33 -2.33 -2.85 12.37
N GLU A 34 -3.01 -3.43 11.39
CA GLU A 34 -2.73 -4.76 10.90
C GLU A 34 -1.52 -4.72 9.95
N SER A 35 -0.42 -5.36 10.36
CA SER A 35 0.73 -5.59 9.48
C SER A 35 0.39 -6.67 8.47
N VAL A 36 0.51 -6.34 7.19
CA VAL A 36 0.30 -7.23 6.06
C VAL A 36 1.66 -7.69 5.53
N THR A 37 1.79 -8.99 5.26
CA THR A 37 2.93 -9.53 4.52
C THR A 37 2.44 -10.11 3.20
N GLU A 38 2.97 -9.61 2.09
CA GLU A 38 2.66 -10.09 0.74
C GLU A 38 3.94 -10.57 0.05
N THR A 39 3.85 -11.64 -0.73
CA THR A 39 4.98 -12.18 -1.49
C THR A 39 4.57 -12.35 -2.95
N TRP A 40 5.44 -11.92 -3.88
CA TRP A 40 5.21 -12.11 -5.30
C TRP A 40 6.51 -12.31 -6.06
N TYR A 41 6.39 -12.88 -7.26
CA TYR A 41 7.50 -13.11 -8.18
C TYR A 41 7.55 -12.01 -9.24
N THR A 42 8.76 -11.57 -9.59
CA THR A 42 9.06 -10.73 -10.76
C THR A 42 10.09 -11.41 -11.63
N VAL A 43 10.02 -11.17 -12.94
CA VAL A 43 10.97 -11.72 -13.93
C VAL A 43 12.28 -10.95 -14.01
N GLN A 44 12.35 -9.80 -13.35
CA GLN A 44 13.56 -8.99 -13.26
C GLN A 44 14.61 -9.65 -12.37
N ASN A 45 15.88 -9.41 -12.67
CA ASN A 45 16.95 -9.82 -11.77
C ASN A 45 16.86 -9.06 -10.44
N ILE A 46 17.60 -9.55 -9.44
CA ILE A 46 17.49 -9.07 -8.07
C ILE A 46 17.98 -7.62 -7.96
N GLU A 47 18.98 -7.22 -8.73
CA GLU A 47 19.51 -5.86 -8.79
C GLU A 47 18.52 -4.86 -9.40
N GLU A 48 17.87 -5.20 -10.52
CA GLU A 48 16.84 -4.39 -11.17
C GLU A 48 15.64 -4.23 -10.25
N THR A 49 15.22 -5.31 -9.61
CA THR A 49 14.10 -5.30 -8.66
C THR A 49 14.43 -4.41 -7.47
N PHE A 50 15.65 -4.50 -6.93
CA PHE A 50 16.11 -3.65 -5.84
C PHE A 50 16.10 -2.17 -6.24
N LYS A 51 16.66 -1.83 -7.41
CA LYS A 51 16.63 -0.45 -7.95
C LYS A 51 15.21 0.05 -8.20
N ALA A 52 14.30 -0.82 -8.64
CA ALA A 52 12.89 -0.47 -8.81
C ALA A 52 12.25 -0.09 -7.46
N ILE A 53 12.60 -0.79 -6.38
CA ILE A 53 12.19 -0.44 -5.01
C ILE A 53 12.79 0.90 -4.58
N GLU A 54 14.06 1.16 -4.84
CA GLU A 54 14.68 2.46 -4.53
C GLU A 54 13.95 3.62 -5.24
N ASN A 55 13.66 3.44 -6.53
CA ASN A 55 12.98 4.44 -7.33
C ASN A 55 11.56 4.70 -6.83
N VAL A 56 10.73 3.66 -6.66
CA VAL A 56 9.33 3.82 -6.25
C VAL A 56 9.22 4.45 -4.85
N THR A 57 10.16 4.13 -3.96
CA THR A 57 10.16 4.66 -2.60
C THR A 57 10.69 6.09 -2.54
N SER A 58 11.56 6.49 -3.47
CA SER A 58 11.93 7.89 -3.68
C SER A 58 10.73 8.72 -4.17
N GLU A 59 9.90 8.16 -5.05
CA GLU A 59 8.68 8.82 -5.52
C GLU A 59 7.68 8.99 -4.38
N TRP A 60 7.48 7.97 -3.54
CA TRP A 60 6.60 8.08 -2.37
C TRP A 60 7.04 9.15 -1.38
N ARG A 61 8.36 9.30 -1.16
CA ARG A 61 8.92 10.40 -0.36
C ARG A 61 8.60 11.75 -0.97
N ARG A 62 8.88 11.92 -2.27
CA ARG A 62 8.60 13.17 -2.99
C ARG A 62 7.11 13.53 -2.94
N GLU A 63 6.22 12.59 -3.24
CA GLU A 63 4.76 12.79 -3.14
C GLU A 63 4.32 13.17 -1.72
N ALA A 64 4.93 12.58 -0.69
CA ALA A 64 4.61 12.89 0.70
C ALA A 64 5.04 14.32 1.04
N GLU A 65 6.23 14.75 0.62
CA GLU A 65 6.74 16.10 0.81
C GLU A 65 5.89 17.15 0.07
N GLU A 66 5.50 16.88 -1.17
CA GLU A 66 4.62 17.74 -1.97
C GLU A 66 3.26 17.92 -1.29
N ARG A 67 2.62 16.82 -0.87
CA ARG A 67 1.35 16.87 -0.11
C ARG A 67 1.47 17.64 1.19
N MET A 68 2.62 17.58 1.87
CA MET A 68 2.87 18.37 3.08
C MET A 68 2.99 19.88 2.75
N ARG A 69 3.67 20.23 1.66
CA ARG A 69 3.80 21.64 1.21
C ARG A 69 2.46 22.24 0.82
N GLU A 70 1.63 21.49 0.08
CA GLU A 70 0.30 21.92 -0.31
C GLU A 70 -0.65 22.07 0.91
N GLY A 71 -0.63 21.10 1.83
CA GLY A 71 -1.44 21.14 3.05
C GLY A 71 -1.04 22.25 4.04
N GLY A 72 0.21 22.72 4.00
CA GLY A 72 0.73 23.81 4.83
C GLY A 72 0.20 25.21 4.47
N GLY A 73 -0.45 25.37 3.31
CA GLY A 73 -1.02 26.65 2.85
C GLY A 73 -2.47 26.92 3.30
N SER A 74 -3.20 25.91 3.77
CA SER A 74 -4.61 26.03 4.15
C SER A 74 -4.80 26.82 5.46
N PHE A 75 -5.86 27.63 5.54
CA PHE A 75 -6.21 28.40 6.75
C PHE A 75 -6.32 27.51 8.01
N SER A 76 -6.81 26.27 7.84
CA SER A 76 -6.94 25.29 8.92
C SER A 76 -5.59 24.77 9.43
N SER A 77 -4.57 24.65 8.59
CA SER A 77 -3.24 24.16 9.01
C SER A 77 -2.42 25.25 9.71
N ARG A 78 -2.66 26.53 9.39
CA ARG A 78 -2.13 27.67 10.19
C ARG A 78 -2.78 27.76 11.56
N PHE A 79 -4.11 27.63 11.63
CA PHE A 79 -4.85 27.66 12.89
C PHE A 79 -4.44 26.49 13.81
N ARG A 80 -4.30 25.27 13.27
CA ARG A 80 -3.85 24.09 14.02
C ARG A 80 -2.42 24.25 14.56
N ARG A 81 -1.53 24.92 13.82
CA ARG A 81 -0.14 25.20 14.26
C ARG A 81 -0.07 26.25 15.37
N ALA A 82 -0.97 27.24 15.36
CA ALA A 82 -1.08 28.28 16.40
C ALA A 82 -1.58 27.74 17.76
N PHE A 83 -2.35 26.64 17.75
CA PHE A 83 -2.87 25.99 18.97
C PHE A 83 -2.07 24.72 19.37
N GLY A 84 -0.79 24.62 18.99
CA GLY A 84 0.10 23.53 19.45
C GLY A 84 -0.09 22.19 18.73
N GLY A 85 -0.73 22.17 17.56
CA GLY A 85 -0.98 20.96 16.79
C GLY A 85 0.25 20.42 16.07
N GLY A 86 0.88 19.43 16.69
CA GLY A 86 1.56 18.27 16.07
C GLY A 86 2.71 18.53 15.09
N LYS A 87 3.93 18.11 15.46
CA LYS A 87 5.06 17.94 14.53
C LYS A 87 4.61 17.06 13.36
N VAL A 88 4.74 17.56 12.14
CA VAL A 88 4.51 16.77 10.93
C VAL A 88 5.66 15.76 10.84
N GLU A 89 5.35 14.50 11.07
CA GLU A 89 6.34 13.42 11.08
C GLU A 89 6.76 13.10 9.64
N ALA A 90 8.07 12.99 9.40
CA ALA A 90 8.60 12.66 8.08
C ALA A 90 8.16 11.25 7.67
N ARG A 91 7.68 11.09 6.44
CA ARG A 91 7.19 9.81 5.92
C ARG A 91 8.24 9.12 5.06
N PHE A 92 8.24 7.78 5.07
CA PHE A 92 9.10 6.92 4.25
C PHE A 92 10.61 7.15 4.48
N VAL A 93 11.04 7.23 5.74
CA VAL A 93 12.44 7.44 6.11
C VAL A 93 13.23 6.14 5.96
N VAL A 94 14.20 6.11 5.04
CA VAL A 94 15.06 4.93 4.85
C VAL A 94 15.93 4.72 6.08
N ARG A 95 15.87 3.50 6.65
CA ARG A 95 16.65 3.13 7.84
C ARG A 95 17.83 2.24 7.49
N GLU A 96 17.62 1.31 6.57
CA GLU A 96 18.60 0.29 6.23
C GLU A 96 18.40 -0.13 4.78
N ALA A 97 19.47 -0.13 4.01
CA ALA A 97 19.50 -0.62 2.64
C ALA A 97 20.74 -1.51 2.51
N VAL A 98 20.52 -2.81 2.31
CA VAL A 98 21.57 -3.81 2.10
C VAL A 98 21.33 -4.41 0.72
N PRO A 99 21.90 -3.82 -0.35
CA PRO A 99 21.70 -4.29 -1.71
C PRO A 99 22.30 -5.70 -1.91
N PRO A 100 21.68 -6.57 -2.75
CA PRO A 100 20.38 -6.41 -3.38
C PRO A 100 19.24 -7.08 -2.57
N ARG A 101 19.43 -7.39 -1.27
CA ARG A 101 18.60 -8.34 -0.52
C ARG A 101 17.59 -7.72 0.43
N LEU A 102 17.86 -6.54 0.99
CA LEU A 102 17.02 -5.94 2.02
C LEU A 102 16.88 -4.43 1.85
N PHE A 103 15.64 -3.94 1.89
CA PHE A 103 15.33 -2.52 1.94
C PHE A 103 14.32 -2.26 3.06
N ARG A 104 14.69 -1.43 4.06
CA ARG A 104 13.84 -1.06 5.20
C ARG A 104 13.65 0.45 5.30
N MET A 105 12.41 0.87 5.48
CA MET A 105 12.06 2.26 5.79
C MET A 105 10.97 2.35 6.85
N ASP A 106 10.85 3.52 7.46
CA ASP A 106 9.77 3.85 8.39
C ASP A 106 8.74 4.75 7.71
N ASP A 107 7.45 4.42 7.84
CA ASP A 107 6.35 5.35 7.61
C ASP A 107 5.67 5.71 8.94
N SER A 108 4.91 6.80 8.92
CA SER A 108 4.01 7.20 10.01
C SER A 108 3.05 6.09 10.47
N SER A 109 2.70 5.14 9.59
CA SER A 109 1.86 3.97 9.92
C SER A 109 2.64 2.82 10.56
N GLY A 110 3.94 2.70 10.28
CA GLY A 110 4.80 1.62 10.76
C GLY A 110 5.98 1.35 9.80
N PRO A 111 6.86 0.40 10.15
CA PRO A 111 7.98 0.02 9.31
C PRO A 111 7.52 -0.75 8.07
N ILE A 112 8.26 -0.57 6.97
CA ILE A 112 8.09 -1.23 5.69
C ILE A 112 9.38 -1.98 5.37
N TYR A 113 9.26 -3.24 5.00
CA TYR A 113 10.36 -4.14 4.65
C TYR A 113 10.15 -4.67 3.24
N PHE A 114 11.22 -4.73 2.47
CA PHE A 114 11.32 -5.50 1.25
C PHE A 114 12.51 -6.45 1.37
N GLU A 115 12.22 -7.75 1.39
CA GLU A 115 13.20 -8.82 1.33
C GLU A 115 13.17 -9.39 -0.10
N LEU A 116 14.35 -9.50 -0.73
CA LEU A 116 14.50 -10.00 -2.08
C LEU A 116 15.30 -11.29 -2.08
N THR A 117 14.77 -12.29 -2.78
CA THR A 117 15.40 -13.61 -2.94
C THR A 117 15.49 -13.93 -4.43
N GLU A 118 16.70 -14.22 -4.91
CA GLU A 118 16.93 -14.69 -6.27
C GLU A 118 16.40 -16.12 -6.44
N VAL A 119 15.80 -16.42 -7.60
CA VAL A 119 15.26 -17.75 -7.91
C VAL A 119 16.16 -18.47 -8.91
N GLU A 120 16.46 -19.74 -8.64
CA GLU A 120 17.15 -20.64 -9.57
C GLU A 120 16.32 -20.79 -10.85
N GLY A 121 16.80 -20.23 -11.97
CA GLY A 121 16.05 -20.14 -13.23
C GLY A 121 15.68 -18.72 -13.66
N GLY A 122 16.05 -17.71 -12.87
CA GLY A 122 15.91 -16.30 -13.18
C GLY A 122 14.65 -15.65 -12.59
N GLY A 123 14.77 -14.36 -12.30
CA GLY A 123 13.74 -13.59 -11.59
C GLY A 123 13.99 -13.49 -10.09
N THR A 124 13.10 -12.78 -9.42
CA THR A 124 13.25 -12.40 -8.01
C THR A 124 11.92 -12.57 -7.29
N VAL A 125 11.95 -13.17 -6.11
CA VAL A 125 10.83 -13.14 -5.17
C VAL A 125 10.99 -11.92 -4.28
N VAL A 126 9.96 -11.09 -4.24
CA VAL A 126 9.87 -9.95 -3.34
C VAL A 126 8.88 -10.30 -2.24
N LYS A 127 9.34 -10.27 -0.99
CA LYS A 127 8.50 -10.35 0.21
C LYS A 127 8.44 -8.96 0.82
N ALA A 128 7.25 -8.36 0.82
CA ALA A 128 7.01 -7.05 1.41
C ALA A 128 6.17 -7.17 2.68
N THR A 129 6.62 -6.52 3.75
CA THR A 129 5.88 -6.40 5.01
C THR A 129 5.62 -4.93 5.28
N TYR A 130 4.35 -4.56 5.51
CA TYR A 130 3.91 -3.17 5.63
C TYR A 130 2.59 -3.06 6.39
N ASP A 131 2.23 -1.86 6.85
CA ASP A 131 0.92 -1.60 7.45
C ASP A 131 -0.20 -1.59 6.39
N SER A 132 -1.38 -2.16 6.70
CA SER A 132 -2.52 -2.27 5.79
C SER A 132 -2.92 -0.97 5.06
N SER A 133 -2.65 0.21 5.65
CA SER A 133 -2.86 1.52 4.99
C SER A 133 -2.08 1.71 3.68
N LEU A 134 -0.98 0.97 3.49
CA LEU A 134 -0.10 1.05 2.32
C LEU A 134 -0.45 0.06 1.22
N LYS A 135 -1.46 -0.80 1.43
CA LYS A 135 -1.87 -1.85 0.47
C LYS A 135 -2.09 -1.32 -0.95
N SER A 136 -2.69 -0.14 -1.10
CA SER A 136 -2.91 0.47 -2.40
C SER A 136 -1.61 0.89 -3.12
N ARG A 137 -0.61 1.36 -2.38
CA ARG A 137 0.71 1.74 -2.93
C ARG A 137 1.49 0.50 -3.35
N ILE A 138 1.47 -0.54 -2.53
CA ILE A 138 2.13 -1.81 -2.82
C ILE A 138 1.47 -2.50 -4.03
N ALA A 139 0.13 -2.50 -4.11
CA ALA A 139 -0.57 -3.04 -5.27
C ALA A 139 -0.22 -2.30 -6.56
N LYS A 140 -0.09 -0.95 -6.51
CA LYS A 140 0.36 -0.15 -7.66
C LYS A 140 1.80 -0.49 -8.06
N PHE A 141 2.69 -0.63 -7.10
CA PHE A 141 4.08 -1.04 -7.36
C PHE A 141 4.15 -2.43 -7.98
N LYS A 142 3.40 -3.40 -7.43
CA LYS A 142 3.30 -4.75 -8.00
C LYS A 142 2.77 -4.72 -9.44
N ALA A 143 1.79 -3.86 -9.73
CA ALA A 143 1.22 -3.72 -11.07
C ALA A 143 2.16 -3.01 -12.07
N SER A 144 3.12 -2.20 -11.61
CA SER A 144 4.11 -1.56 -12.50
C SER A 144 5.27 -2.48 -12.87
N GLN A 145 5.43 -3.62 -12.17
CA GLN A 145 6.42 -4.63 -12.52
C GLN A 145 6.03 -5.35 -13.82
N PRO A 146 7.01 -5.76 -14.66
CA PRO A 146 6.73 -6.43 -15.91
C PRO A 146 6.04 -7.77 -15.66
N LEU A 147 4.77 -7.85 -16.03
CA LEU A 147 4.04 -9.11 -16.06
C LEU A 147 4.48 -9.88 -17.31
N ARG A 148 5.10 -11.06 -17.13
CA ARG A 148 5.01 -12.06 -18.19
C ARG A 148 3.58 -12.59 -18.16
N ILE A 149 2.74 -12.01 -19.00
CA ILE A 149 1.65 -12.78 -19.57
C ILE A 149 2.38 -13.79 -20.46
N PRO A 150 2.44 -15.09 -20.12
CA PRO A 150 2.70 -16.05 -21.18
C PRO A 150 1.54 -15.80 -22.14
N ALA A 151 1.77 -15.05 -23.22
CA ALA A 151 0.87 -15.09 -24.34
C ALA A 151 0.94 -16.57 -24.72
N PRO A 152 -0.11 -17.39 -24.44
CA PRO A 152 -0.10 -18.67 -25.08
C PRO A 152 -0.07 -18.33 -26.57
N PRO A 153 0.80 -18.95 -27.40
CA PRO A 153 0.46 -19.00 -28.80
C PRO A 153 -0.96 -19.55 -28.80
N ILE A 154 -1.93 -18.80 -29.32
CA ILE A 154 -3.36 -19.14 -29.34
C ILE A 154 -3.46 -20.66 -29.47
N SER A 155 -3.69 -21.33 -28.34
CA SER A 155 -3.56 -22.77 -28.30
C SER A 155 -4.75 -23.28 -29.09
N ASP A 156 -4.49 -24.07 -30.13
CA ASP A 156 -5.57 -24.61 -30.94
C ASP A 156 -6.52 -25.36 -30.00
N ARG A 157 -7.80 -24.95 -30.02
CA ARG A 157 -8.82 -25.64 -29.23
C ARG A 157 -9.16 -26.93 -29.96
N CYS A 158 -9.32 -28.00 -29.21
CA CYS A 158 -9.81 -29.25 -29.79
C CYS A 158 -11.20 -29.00 -30.41
N PRO A 159 -11.42 -29.34 -31.70
CA PRO A 159 -12.72 -29.11 -32.36
C PRO A 159 -13.86 -29.94 -31.75
N SER A 160 -13.52 -31.05 -31.08
CA SER A 160 -14.50 -31.98 -30.49
C SER A 160 -14.89 -31.60 -29.05
N CYS A 161 -13.92 -31.21 -28.19
CA CYS A 161 -14.20 -30.91 -26.78
C CYS A 161 -14.01 -29.45 -26.36
N GLY A 162 -13.51 -28.58 -27.25
CA GLY A 162 -13.29 -27.15 -27.01
C GLY A 162 -12.19 -26.80 -26.01
N LYS A 163 -11.53 -27.79 -25.40
CA LYS A 163 -10.43 -27.57 -24.45
C LYS A 163 -9.18 -27.06 -25.17
N PRO A 164 -8.41 -26.15 -24.55
CA PRO A 164 -7.14 -25.69 -25.10
C PRO A 164 -6.15 -26.87 -25.11
N VAL A 165 -5.49 -27.09 -26.25
CA VAL A 165 -4.45 -28.12 -26.36
C VAL A 165 -3.16 -27.49 -26.89
N LEU A 166 -2.02 -27.95 -26.37
CA LEU A 166 -0.72 -27.51 -26.88
C LEU A 166 -0.50 -28.06 -28.31
N LYS A 167 0.16 -27.27 -29.15
CA LYS A 167 0.47 -27.62 -30.55
C LYS A 167 1.39 -28.84 -30.72
N GLU A 168 1.90 -29.39 -29.63
CA GLU A 168 2.77 -30.57 -29.63
C GLU A 168 1.98 -31.88 -29.69
N PHE A 169 0.69 -31.86 -29.32
CA PHE A 169 -0.13 -33.08 -29.33
C PHE A 169 -0.74 -33.34 -30.72
N ASN A 170 -0.74 -34.61 -31.14
CA ASN A 170 -1.45 -35.07 -32.34
C ASN A 170 -2.88 -35.56 -32.03
N LEU A 171 -3.14 -35.87 -30.75
CA LEU A 171 -4.41 -36.34 -30.22
C LEU A 171 -4.74 -35.49 -28.99
N CYS A 172 -6.01 -35.12 -28.83
CA CYS A 172 -6.47 -34.40 -27.67
C CYS A 172 -6.29 -35.26 -26.41
N PRO A 173 -5.55 -34.80 -25.39
CA PRO A 173 -5.33 -35.57 -24.16
C PRO A 173 -6.60 -35.74 -23.32
N TYR A 174 -7.68 -35.03 -23.64
CA TYR A 174 -8.93 -35.06 -22.89
C TYR A 174 -10.01 -35.94 -23.50
N CYS A 175 -10.11 -35.99 -24.84
CA CYS A 175 -11.16 -36.75 -25.52
C CYS A 175 -10.64 -37.74 -26.56
N GLY A 176 -9.33 -37.79 -26.82
CA GLY A 176 -8.73 -38.69 -27.81
C GLY A 176 -8.94 -38.29 -29.27
N GLU A 177 -9.63 -37.17 -29.55
CA GLU A 177 -9.87 -36.69 -30.91
C GLU A 177 -8.57 -36.26 -31.61
N LYS A 178 -8.44 -36.54 -32.91
CA LYS A 178 -7.31 -36.09 -33.71
C LYS A 178 -7.38 -34.58 -33.94
N LEU A 179 -6.30 -33.88 -33.60
CA LEU A 179 -6.21 -32.43 -33.81
C LEU A 179 -5.86 -32.17 -35.28
N ILE A 180 -6.82 -31.66 -36.04
CA ILE A 180 -6.64 -31.26 -37.44
C ILE A 180 -5.90 -29.92 -37.43
N ARG A 181 -4.71 -29.87 -38.04
CA ARG A 181 -3.92 -28.65 -38.21
C ARG A 181 -4.12 -28.15 -39.64
N GLU A 182 -4.46 -26.87 -39.80
CA GLU A 182 -4.32 -26.13 -41.07
C GLU A 182 -2.93 -25.51 -41.17
#